data_AF-A0A662U9A2-F1
#
_entry.id   AF-A0A662U9A2-F1
#
_cell.length_a   1.000
_cell.length_b   1.000
_cell.length_c   1.000
_cell.angle_alpha   90.00
_cell.angle_beta   90.00
_cell.angle_gamma   90.00
#
_symmetry.space_group_name_H-M   'P 1'
#
loop_
_entity.id
_entity.type
_entity.pdbx_description
1 polymer ?
#
loop_
_entity_poly.entity_id
_entity_poly.type
_entity_poly.pdbx_seq_one_letter_code
_entity_poly.pdbx_strand_id
1 'polypeptide(L)'
;MHPLILLEQEGKNKLTTYLAEAKEKYAKQTLESFKAHLRLWYKFNEKQPPAILTLERYKSKIAHLAWFNEDDRLRILETAKKMLKPEEYDLVRGALMFLFYTGSRAEALKNVRFEERKIRVNGKEVTAVIAITLEKGRHGKKQWEKPIKPEIYFRYIKGRLPIAEKELKWLRRTLKKIYEQVLDKNSVKYEYAMKHCIHIWRHTAAMTLLHATDWNIGLVAEILGWENPEILFQVYGRMPPEKKIAVVYNVEYEKPKFEFVYGKWEKKAVELCII
;
A
#
# COMPACT_ATOMS: atom_id res chain seq x y z
N MET A 1 -9.16 37.71 -12.78
CA MET A 1 -8.72 38.45 -11.57
C MET A 1 -7.22 38.59 -11.66
N HIS A 2 -6.67 39.80 -11.53
CA HIS A 2 -5.20 39.96 -11.53
C HIS A 2 -4.62 39.21 -10.32
N PRO A 3 -3.55 38.40 -10.48
CA PRO A 3 -3.03 37.59 -9.39
C PRO A 3 -2.71 38.42 -8.13
N LEU A 4 -2.05 39.58 -8.27
CA LEU A 4 -1.65 40.40 -7.13
C LEU A 4 -2.79 40.87 -6.22
N ILE A 5 -4.00 41.05 -6.77
CA ILE A 5 -5.19 41.45 -5.99
C ILE A 5 -5.50 40.40 -4.92
N LEU A 6 -5.15 39.13 -5.16
CA LEU A 6 -5.34 38.05 -4.19
C LEU A 6 -4.51 38.25 -2.90
N LEU A 7 -3.44 39.06 -2.90
CA LEU A 7 -2.70 39.35 -1.66
C LEU A 7 -3.48 40.28 -0.72
N GLU A 8 -4.42 41.06 -1.27
CA GLU A 8 -5.21 42.07 -0.57
C GLU A 8 -6.54 41.51 -0.05
N GLN A 9 -7.18 42.24 0.86
CA GLN A 9 -8.43 41.79 1.48
C GLN A 9 -9.57 41.64 0.47
N GLU A 10 -9.66 42.53 -0.50
CA GLU A 10 -10.68 42.47 -1.56
C GLU A 10 -10.53 41.19 -2.41
N GLY A 11 -9.31 40.86 -2.81
CA GLY A 11 -9.04 39.63 -3.55
C GLY A 11 -9.28 38.36 -2.74
N LYS A 12 -9.00 38.37 -1.43
CA LYS A 12 -9.33 37.26 -0.53
C LYS A 12 -10.84 37.02 -0.44
N ASN A 13 -11.64 38.08 -0.39
CA ASN A 13 -13.10 37.99 -0.41
C ASN A 13 -13.59 37.41 -1.73
N LYS A 14 -13.11 37.94 -2.86
CA LYS A 14 -13.42 37.42 -4.21
C LYS A 14 -13.02 35.96 -4.38
N LEU A 15 -11.86 35.58 -3.85
CA LEU A 15 -11.39 34.19 -3.86
C LEU A 15 -12.30 33.26 -3.05
N THR A 16 -12.82 33.73 -1.92
CA THR A 16 -13.75 32.95 -1.08
C THR A 16 -15.04 32.66 -1.84
N THR A 17 -15.63 33.68 -2.46
CA THR A 17 -16.83 33.52 -3.32
C THR A 17 -16.55 32.57 -4.47
N TYR A 18 -15.42 32.75 -5.17
CA TYR A 18 -15.04 31.87 -6.27
C TYR A 18 -14.90 30.41 -5.83
N LEU A 19 -14.24 30.13 -4.70
CA LEU A 19 -14.08 28.75 -4.22
C LEU A 19 -15.41 28.12 -3.76
N ALA A 20 -16.35 28.93 -3.25
CA ALA A 20 -17.69 28.47 -2.91
C ALA A 20 -18.45 28.05 -4.18
N GLU A 21 -18.46 28.87 -5.22
CA GLU A 21 -19.08 28.53 -6.51
C GLU A 21 -18.38 27.34 -7.20
N ALA A 22 -17.04 27.30 -7.15
CA ALA A 22 -16.25 26.24 -7.74
C ALA A 22 -16.51 24.88 -7.06
N LYS A 23 -16.90 24.86 -5.78
CA LYS A 23 -17.26 23.64 -5.05
C LYS A 23 -18.51 22.97 -5.62
N GLU A 24 -19.45 23.75 -6.16
CA GLU A 24 -20.66 23.22 -6.79
C GLU A 24 -20.40 22.75 -8.22
N LYS A 25 -19.42 23.37 -8.90
CA LYS A 25 -19.13 23.12 -10.32
C LYS A 25 -18.09 22.03 -10.56
N TYR A 26 -17.14 21.83 -9.64
CA TYR A 26 -15.99 20.95 -9.86
C TYR A 26 -15.90 19.81 -8.85
N ALA A 27 -15.34 18.69 -9.29
CA ALA A 27 -14.99 17.58 -8.41
C ALA A 27 -14.01 18.04 -7.32
N LYS A 28 -14.16 17.47 -6.13
CA LYS A 28 -13.36 17.82 -4.94
C LYS A 28 -11.84 17.84 -5.20
N GLN A 29 -11.31 16.88 -5.95
CA GLN A 29 -9.88 16.80 -6.25
C GLN A 29 -9.38 17.99 -7.08
N THR A 30 -10.21 18.48 -7.99
CA THR A 30 -9.92 19.69 -8.79
C THR A 30 -9.86 20.92 -7.89
N LEU A 31 -10.82 21.06 -6.95
CA LEU A 31 -10.83 22.16 -5.99
C LEU A 31 -9.59 22.14 -5.08
N GLU A 32 -9.19 20.97 -4.58
CA GLU A 32 -7.97 20.83 -3.78
C GLU A 32 -6.71 21.15 -4.59
N SER A 33 -6.69 20.84 -5.89
CA SER A 33 -5.61 21.26 -6.79
C SER A 33 -5.55 22.79 -6.92
N PHE A 34 -6.68 23.47 -7.13
CA PHE A 34 -6.72 24.94 -7.17
C PHE A 34 -6.20 25.57 -5.88
N LYS A 35 -6.66 25.06 -4.72
CA LYS A 35 -6.17 25.52 -3.43
C LYS A 35 -4.66 25.32 -3.30
N ALA A 36 -4.12 24.17 -3.72
CA ALA A 36 -2.69 23.89 -3.61
C ALA A 36 -1.83 24.85 -4.44
N HIS A 37 -2.24 25.16 -5.67
CA HIS A 37 -1.54 26.11 -6.54
C HIS A 37 -1.61 27.54 -5.98
N LEU A 38 -2.78 27.96 -5.49
CA LEU A 38 -2.93 29.28 -4.87
C LEU A 38 -2.07 29.40 -3.60
N ARG A 39 -2.04 28.37 -2.74
CA ARG A 39 -1.13 28.36 -1.58
C ARG A 39 0.34 28.53 -2.00
N LEU A 40 0.76 27.88 -3.07
CA LEU A 40 2.11 28.01 -3.60
C LEU A 40 2.38 29.45 -4.06
N TRP A 41 1.42 30.07 -4.74
CA TRP A 41 1.51 31.45 -5.17
C TRP A 41 1.60 32.43 -3.98
N TYR A 42 0.80 32.26 -2.92
CA TYR A 42 0.94 33.06 -1.70
C TYR A 42 2.33 32.91 -1.06
N LYS A 43 2.84 31.66 -0.99
CA LYS A 43 4.19 31.39 -0.47
C LYS A 43 5.28 32.02 -1.32
N PHE A 44 5.15 31.99 -2.64
CA PHE A 44 6.09 32.63 -3.57
C PHE A 44 6.17 34.15 -3.32
N ASN A 45 5.06 34.77 -2.94
CA ASN A 45 5.00 36.19 -2.56
C ASN A 45 5.25 36.42 -1.06
N GLU A 46 5.82 35.44 -0.35
CA GLU A 46 6.15 35.52 1.08
C GLU A 46 4.96 35.89 1.99
N LYS A 47 3.73 35.57 1.55
CA LYS A 47 2.50 35.78 2.32
C LYS A 47 1.96 34.46 2.87
N GLN A 48 1.32 34.54 4.03
CA GLN A 48 0.55 33.41 4.57
C GLN A 48 -0.73 33.21 3.74
N PRO A 49 -0.99 31.99 3.24
CA PRO A 49 -2.24 31.69 2.56
C PRO A 49 -3.43 31.86 3.53
N PRO A 50 -4.57 32.43 3.09
CA PRO A 50 -5.78 32.52 3.92
C PRO A 50 -6.32 31.13 4.28
N ALA A 51 -7.04 31.05 5.40
CA ALA A 51 -7.58 29.80 5.94
C ALA A 51 -8.48 29.02 4.96
N ILE A 52 -9.20 29.72 4.07
CA ILE A 52 -10.04 29.11 3.02
C ILE A 52 -9.25 28.21 2.05
N LEU A 53 -7.94 28.47 1.91
CA LEU A 53 -7.02 27.65 1.13
C LEU A 53 -6.43 26.48 1.93
N THR A 54 -6.92 26.19 3.13
CA THR A 54 -6.49 24.99 3.86
C THR A 54 -6.87 23.75 3.06
N LEU A 55 -5.88 22.91 2.81
CA LEU A 55 -6.08 21.64 2.13
C LEU A 55 -6.71 20.66 3.12
N GLU A 56 -7.72 19.95 2.68
CA GLU A 56 -8.27 18.88 3.49
C GLU A 56 -7.24 17.76 3.62
N ARG A 57 -6.99 17.32 4.86
CA ARG A 57 -6.16 16.13 5.06
C ARG A 57 -6.87 14.94 4.44
N TYR A 58 -6.19 14.23 3.54
CA TYR A 58 -6.70 13.01 2.97
C TYR A 58 -6.94 11.99 4.10
N LYS A 59 -8.16 11.47 4.19
CA LYS A 59 -8.48 10.30 5.01
C LYS A 59 -9.09 9.26 4.09
N SER A 60 -8.42 8.12 3.95
CA SER A 60 -8.95 7.08 3.07
C SER A 60 -10.19 6.46 3.69
N LYS A 61 -11.32 6.55 2.99
CA LYS A 61 -12.57 5.89 3.39
C LYS A 61 -12.56 4.39 3.07
N ILE A 62 -11.66 3.94 2.19
CA ILE A 62 -11.72 2.60 1.55
C ILE A 62 -10.50 1.75 1.89
N ALA A 63 -9.31 2.34 2.02
CA ALA A 63 -8.07 1.58 2.11
C ALA A 63 -7.95 0.65 3.32
N HIS A 64 -8.59 0.99 4.44
CA HIS A 64 -8.65 0.12 5.63
C HIS A 64 -9.66 -1.04 5.47
N LEU A 65 -10.54 -0.97 4.47
CA LEU A 65 -11.55 -1.99 4.14
C LEU A 65 -11.14 -2.87 2.95
N ALA A 66 -10.22 -2.39 2.10
CA ALA A 66 -9.79 -3.03 0.87
C ALA A 66 -8.40 -3.67 1.01
N TRP A 67 -8.32 -4.81 1.69
CA TRP A 67 -7.13 -5.66 1.80
C TRP A 67 -7.52 -7.15 1.87
N PHE A 68 -6.56 -8.04 1.62
CA PHE A 68 -6.79 -9.48 1.59
C PHE A 68 -6.45 -10.13 2.93
N ASN A 69 -7.40 -10.83 3.54
CA ASN A 69 -7.10 -11.69 4.69
C ASN A 69 -6.38 -12.97 4.24
N GLU A 70 -6.03 -13.86 5.16
CA GLU A 70 -5.32 -15.12 4.90
C GLU A 70 -6.11 -16.03 3.94
N ASP A 71 -7.43 -16.10 4.10
CA ASP A 71 -8.32 -16.91 3.26
C ASP A 71 -8.37 -16.38 1.81
N ASP A 72 -8.53 -15.07 1.63
CA ASP A 72 -8.49 -14.43 0.32
C ASP A 72 -7.15 -14.72 -0.38
N ARG A 73 -6.03 -14.55 0.34
CA ARG A 73 -4.67 -14.79 -0.16
C ARG A 73 -4.49 -16.23 -0.62
N LEU A 74 -4.98 -17.19 0.17
CA LEU A 74 -4.96 -18.62 -0.18
C LEU A 74 -5.81 -18.90 -1.42
N ARG A 75 -7.07 -18.45 -1.44
CA ARG A 75 -7.99 -18.67 -2.56
C ARG A 75 -7.48 -18.03 -3.86
N ILE A 76 -6.81 -16.87 -3.78
CA ILE A 76 -6.16 -16.24 -4.94
C ILE A 76 -5.09 -17.16 -5.53
N LEU A 77 -4.20 -17.73 -4.71
CA LEU A 77 -3.16 -18.65 -5.20
C LEU A 77 -3.75 -19.98 -5.67
N GLU A 78 -4.76 -20.50 -4.98
CA GLU A 78 -5.46 -21.73 -5.38
C GLU A 78 -6.10 -21.57 -6.77
N THR A 79 -6.83 -20.47 -6.99
CA THR A 79 -7.43 -20.15 -8.29
C THR A 79 -6.36 -19.93 -9.35
N ALA A 80 -5.26 -19.23 -9.03
CA ALA A 80 -4.14 -19.07 -9.95
C ALA A 80 -3.55 -20.43 -10.37
N LYS A 81 -3.35 -21.35 -9.42
CA LYS A 81 -2.81 -22.69 -9.68
C LYS A 81 -3.70 -23.53 -10.60
N LYS A 82 -5.03 -23.40 -10.46
CA LYS A 82 -6.00 -24.10 -11.32
C LYS A 82 -6.07 -23.52 -12.73
N MET A 83 -5.85 -22.21 -12.89
CA MET A 83 -6.03 -21.50 -14.15
C MET A 83 -4.79 -21.45 -15.04
N LEU A 84 -3.59 -21.55 -14.45
CA LEU A 84 -2.34 -21.18 -15.10
C LEU A 84 -1.42 -22.39 -15.31
N LYS A 85 -0.53 -22.27 -16.29
CA LYS A 85 0.59 -23.22 -16.43
C LYS A 85 1.54 -23.09 -15.23
N PRO A 86 2.34 -24.14 -14.92
CA PRO A 86 3.24 -24.12 -13.76
C PRO A 86 4.15 -22.88 -13.69
N GLU A 87 4.74 -22.46 -14.82
CA GLU A 87 5.66 -21.33 -14.89
C GLU A 87 4.95 -19.99 -14.67
N GLU A 88 3.74 -19.85 -15.25
CA GLU A 88 2.87 -18.69 -15.08
C GLU A 88 2.38 -18.57 -13.63
N TYR A 89 1.99 -19.70 -13.03
CA TYR A 89 1.62 -19.78 -11.62
C TYR A 89 2.79 -19.39 -10.72
N ASP A 90 3.99 -19.90 -10.99
CA ASP A 90 5.20 -19.58 -10.25
C ASP A 90 5.54 -18.09 -10.32
N LEU A 91 5.36 -17.47 -11.48
CA LEU A 91 5.54 -16.03 -11.63
C LEU A 91 4.50 -15.24 -10.82
N VAL A 92 3.23 -15.63 -10.87
CA VAL A 92 2.17 -15.00 -10.05
C VAL A 92 2.50 -15.15 -8.57
N ARG A 93 2.81 -16.35 -8.11
CA ARG A 93 3.16 -16.64 -6.72
C ARG A 93 4.36 -15.82 -6.26
N GLY A 94 5.44 -15.78 -7.05
CA GLY A 94 6.63 -15.00 -6.73
C GLY A 94 6.35 -13.49 -6.66
N ALA A 95 5.58 -12.95 -7.61
CA ALA A 95 5.18 -11.55 -7.59
C ALA A 95 4.30 -11.22 -6.36
N LEU A 96 3.34 -12.07 -6.01
CA LEU A 96 2.45 -11.84 -4.86
C LEU A 96 3.19 -11.96 -3.52
N MET A 97 4.08 -12.94 -3.38
CA MET A 97 4.96 -13.07 -2.21
C MET A 97 5.83 -11.81 -2.05
N PHE A 98 6.47 -11.37 -3.14
CA PHE A 98 7.26 -10.15 -3.12
C PHE A 98 6.45 -8.92 -2.71
N LEU A 99 5.28 -8.69 -3.33
CA LEU A 99 4.43 -7.54 -3.02
C LEU A 99 3.94 -7.56 -1.57
N PHE A 100 3.60 -8.74 -1.04
CA PHE A 100 3.15 -8.90 0.33
C PHE A 100 4.27 -8.60 1.34
N TYR A 101 5.42 -9.24 1.22
CA TYR A 101 6.50 -9.09 2.21
C TYR A 101 7.22 -7.74 2.15
N THR A 102 7.12 -7.03 1.03
CA THR A 102 7.79 -5.71 0.86
C THR A 102 6.83 -4.53 0.81
N GLY A 103 5.52 -4.76 0.67
CA GLY A 103 4.53 -3.69 0.46
C GLY A 103 4.85 -2.80 -0.75
N SER A 104 5.63 -3.28 -1.73
CA SER A 104 6.12 -2.45 -2.83
C SER A 104 5.03 -2.08 -3.85
N ARG A 105 5.24 -0.97 -4.57
CA ARG A 105 4.41 -0.62 -5.74
C ARG A 105 4.71 -1.54 -6.92
N ALA A 106 3.80 -1.54 -7.89
CA ALA A 106 3.91 -2.35 -9.10
C ALA A 106 5.21 -2.14 -9.90
N GLU A 107 5.81 -0.94 -9.86
CA GLU A 107 7.06 -0.67 -10.58
C GLU A 107 8.26 -1.43 -10.00
N ALA A 108 8.21 -1.75 -8.70
CA ALA A 108 9.27 -2.51 -8.02
C ALA A 108 9.42 -3.92 -8.60
N LEU A 109 8.33 -4.53 -9.09
CA LEU A 109 8.38 -5.82 -9.78
C LEU A 109 9.32 -5.80 -10.98
N LYS A 110 9.55 -4.63 -11.60
CA LYS A 110 10.38 -4.48 -12.80
C LYS A 110 11.81 -4.03 -12.52
N ASN A 111 12.10 -3.54 -11.31
CA ASN A 111 13.38 -2.91 -11.01
C ASN A 111 14.04 -3.39 -9.72
N VAL A 112 13.41 -4.33 -9.01
CA VAL A 112 13.97 -4.90 -7.80
C VAL A 112 15.31 -5.59 -8.09
N ARG A 113 16.26 -5.35 -7.19
CA ARG A 113 17.50 -6.12 -7.05
C ARG A 113 17.51 -6.74 -5.65
N PHE A 114 18.21 -7.85 -5.50
CA PHE A 114 18.30 -8.54 -4.22
C PHE A 114 19.76 -8.63 -3.78
N GLU A 115 20.01 -8.31 -2.52
CA GLU A 115 21.33 -8.44 -1.89
C GLU A 115 21.20 -9.32 -0.65
N GLU A 116 22.10 -10.29 -0.54
CA GLU A 116 22.23 -11.09 0.69
C GLU A 116 23.21 -10.36 1.62
N ARG A 117 22.76 -10.06 2.84
CA ARG A 117 23.57 -9.37 3.85
C ARG A 117 23.59 -10.18 5.14
N LYS A 118 24.76 -10.29 5.75
CA LYS A 118 24.91 -10.83 7.10
C LYS A 118 24.69 -9.71 8.12
N ILE A 119 23.66 -9.84 8.94
CA ILE A 119 23.29 -8.84 9.94
C ILE A 119 23.37 -9.48 11.32
N ARG A 120 23.98 -8.78 12.28
CA ARG A 120 24.04 -9.25 13.66
C ARG A 120 22.84 -8.71 14.44
N VAL A 121 21.99 -9.60 14.94
CA VAL A 121 20.82 -9.27 15.77
C VAL A 121 20.95 -10.01 17.08
N ASN A 122 21.00 -9.29 18.21
CA ASN A 122 21.16 -9.86 19.55
C ASN A 122 22.31 -10.87 19.65
N GLY A 123 23.46 -10.52 19.07
CA GLY A 123 24.67 -11.35 19.07
C GLY A 123 24.68 -12.47 18.03
N LYS A 124 23.55 -12.82 17.41
CA LYS A 124 23.44 -13.86 16.38
C LYS A 124 23.57 -13.28 14.98
N GLU A 125 24.35 -13.93 14.13
CA GLU A 125 24.42 -13.60 12.71
C GLU A 125 23.21 -14.19 11.98
N VAL A 126 22.49 -13.35 11.25
CA VAL A 126 21.32 -13.72 10.45
C VAL A 126 21.59 -13.29 9.02
N THR A 127 21.41 -14.21 8.07
CA THR A 127 21.39 -13.86 6.65
C THR A 127 20.04 -13.20 6.35
N ALA A 128 20.08 -11.92 5.98
CA ALA A 128 18.93 -11.18 5.51
C ALA A 128 19.01 -11.04 3.98
N VAL A 129 17.89 -11.22 3.30
CA VAL A 129 17.78 -10.83 1.89
C VAL A 129 17.16 -9.45 1.84
N ILE A 130 17.86 -8.48 1.25
CA ILE A 130 17.39 -7.11 1.10
C ILE A 130 16.90 -6.91 -0.32
N ALA A 131 15.61 -6.62 -0.47
CA ALA A 131 15.04 -6.16 -1.74
C ALA A 131 15.28 -4.65 -1.88
N ILE A 132 16.06 -4.29 -2.90
CA ILE A 132 16.38 -2.91 -3.24
C ILE A 132 15.53 -2.50 -4.43
N THR A 133 14.67 -1.51 -4.23
CA THR A 133 13.68 -1.08 -5.23
C THR A 133 13.78 0.41 -5.48
N LEU A 134 13.42 0.85 -6.69
CA LEU A 134 13.35 2.27 -7.04
C LEU A 134 11.88 2.65 -7.29
N GLU A 135 11.25 3.32 -6.33
CA GLU A 135 9.81 3.61 -6.35
C GLU A 135 9.51 5.10 -6.37
N LYS A 136 8.37 5.49 -6.94
CA LYS A 136 7.83 6.85 -6.93
C LYS A 136 7.56 7.31 -5.49
N GLY A 137 8.29 8.34 -5.06
CA GLY A 137 8.05 9.14 -3.86
C GLY A 137 7.45 10.51 -4.18
N ARG A 138 7.34 11.38 -3.17
CA ARG A 138 6.74 12.71 -3.33
C ARG A 138 7.60 13.65 -4.19
N HIS A 139 8.92 13.55 -4.07
CA HIS A 139 9.89 14.46 -4.71
C HIS A 139 10.72 13.79 -5.83
N GLY A 140 10.29 12.63 -6.33
CA GLY A 140 11.01 11.87 -7.33
C GLY A 140 11.00 10.37 -7.04
N LYS A 141 11.83 9.61 -7.74
CA LYS A 141 12.04 8.20 -7.39
C LYS A 141 12.97 8.11 -6.18
N LYS A 142 12.65 7.22 -5.24
CA LYS A 142 13.44 6.96 -4.04
C LYS A 142 13.81 5.48 -4.00
N GLN A 143 15.04 5.20 -3.60
CA GLN A 143 15.49 3.85 -3.33
C GLN A 143 14.96 3.40 -1.95
N TRP A 144 14.48 2.17 -1.88
CA TRP A 144 14.07 1.53 -0.64
C TRP A 144 14.79 0.20 -0.48
N GLU A 145 15.22 -0.08 0.74
CA GLU A 145 15.80 -1.36 1.16
C GLU A 145 14.81 -2.05 2.08
N LYS A 146 14.36 -3.25 1.70
CA LYS A 146 13.28 -3.93 2.41
C LYS A 146 13.67 -5.37 2.71
N PRO A 147 13.69 -5.78 4.00
CA PRO A 147 14.09 -7.13 4.35
C PRO A 147 13.04 -8.14 3.91
N ILE A 148 13.50 -9.27 3.37
CA ILE A 148 12.70 -10.45 3.04
C ILE A 148 13.36 -11.64 3.73
N LYS A 149 12.51 -12.52 4.27
CA LYS A 149 12.93 -13.81 4.81
C LYS A 149 13.63 -14.67 3.74
N PRO A 150 14.83 -15.21 4.00
CA PRO A 150 15.56 -16.02 3.03
C PRO A 150 14.73 -17.18 2.44
N GLU A 151 13.98 -17.89 3.28
CA GLU A 151 13.15 -19.02 2.87
C GLU A 151 12.09 -18.62 1.84
N ILE A 152 11.48 -17.44 1.99
CA ILE A 152 10.51 -16.90 1.03
C ILE A 152 11.23 -16.51 -0.27
N TYR A 153 12.38 -15.84 -0.15
CA TYR A 153 13.14 -15.39 -1.32
C TYR A 153 13.58 -16.58 -2.18
N PHE A 154 14.31 -17.54 -1.58
CA PHE A 154 14.87 -18.66 -2.32
C PHE A 154 13.79 -19.58 -2.89
N ARG A 155 12.68 -19.78 -2.17
CA ARG A 155 11.62 -20.69 -2.62
C ARG A 155 10.72 -20.09 -3.69
N TYR A 156 10.31 -18.83 -3.56
CA TYR A 156 9.25 -18.27 -4.41
C TYR A 156 9.67 -17.10 -5.29
N ILE A 157 10.76 -16.39 -4.97
CA ILE A 157 11.07 -15.11 -5.63
C ILE A 157 12.31 -15.21 -6.53
N LYS A 158 13.35 -15.92 -6.08
CA LYS A 158 14.62 -16.06 -6.81
C LYS A 158 14.37 -16.64 -8.20
N GLY A 159 14.93 -15.98 -9.22
CA GLY A 159 14.79 -16.34 -10.63
C GLY A 159 13.47 -15.92 -11.29
N ARG A 160 12.52 -15.31 -10.57
CA ARG A 160 11.20 -14.89 -11.10
C ARG A 160 11.04 -13.38 -11.21
N LEU A 161 11.79 -12.61 -10.43
CA LEU A 161 11.83 -11.15 -10.48
C LEU A 161 13.27 -10.66 -10.74
N PRO A 162 13.46 -9.50 -11.39
CA PRO A 162 12.44 -8.59 -11.92
C PRO A 162 11.76 -9.08 -13.21
N ILE A 163 10.60 -8.53 -13.53
CA ILE A 163 9.84 -8.83 -14.77
C ILE A 163 9.87 -7.70 -15.80
N ALA A 164 9.64 -8.05 -17.06
CA ALA A 164 9.44 -7.12 -18.16
C ALA A 164 8.06 -6.42 -18.11
N GLU A 165 7.93 -5.32 -18.85
CA GLU A 165 6.66 -4.57 -18.96
C GLU A 165 5.51 -5.44 -19.53
N LYS A 166 5.82 -6.33 -20.47
CA LYS A 166 4.83 -7.26 -21.07
C LYS A 166 4.24 -8.21 -20.01
N GLU A 167 5.10 -8.70 -19.11
CA GLU A 167 4.73 -9.60 -18.02
C GLU A 167 3.93 -8.86 -16.95
N LEU A 168 4.29 -7.60 -16.64
CA LEU A 168 3.50 -6.77 -15.74
C LEU A 168 2.09 -6.53 -16.28
N LYS A 169 1.95 -6.25 -17.60
CA LYS A 169 0.63 -6.10 -18.25
C LYS A 169 -0.15 -7.41 -18.24
N TRP A 170 0.50 -8.55 -18.47
CA TRP A 170 -0.11 -9.87 -18.33
C TRP A 170 -0.58 -10.13 -16.90
N LEU A 171 0.29 -9.94 -15.90
CA LEU A 171 -0.01 -10.13 -14.48
C LEU A 171 -1.24 -9.33 -14.05
N ARG A 172 -1.35 -8.06 -14.48
CA ARG A 172 -2.52 -7.23 -14.18
C ARG A 172 -3.83 -7.80 -14.72
N ARG A 173 -3.81 -8.37 -15.95
CA ARG A 173 -4.98 -8.99 -16.56
C ARG A 173 -5.32 -10.31 -15.87
N THR A 174 -4.30 -11.12 -15.59
CA THR A 174 -4.45 -12.41 -14.89
C THR A 174 -5.02 -12.23 -13.49
N LEU A 175 -4.48 -11.29 -12.69
CA LEU A 175 -4.98 -11.00 -11.36
C LEU A 175 -6.44 -10.56 -11.35
N LYS A 176 -6.88 -9.75 -12.32
CA LYS A 176 -8.30 -9.36 -12.45
C LYS A 176 -9.20 -10.58 -12.67
N LYS A 177 -8.83 -11.48 -13.58
CA LYS A 177 -9.58 -12.73 -13.82
C LYS A 177 -9.65 -13.63 -12.58
N ILE A 178 -8.57 -13.67 -11.79
CA ILE A 178 -8.55 -14.40 -10.52
C ILE A 178 -9.50 -13.74 -9.52
N TYR A 179 -9.43 -12.41 -9.37
CA TYR A 179 -10.28 -11.68 -8.43
C TYR A 179 -11.77 -11.77 -8.76
N GLU A 180 -12.13 -11.82 -10.04
CA GLU A 180 -13.51 -12.06 -10.51
C GLU A 180 -14.10 -13.40 -10.04
N GLN A 181 -13.25 -14.39 -9.78
CA GLN A 181 -13.67 -15.72 -9.31
C GLN A 181 -13.60 -15.86 -7.78
N VAL A 182 -12.74 -15.08 -7.13
CA VAL A 182 -12.46 -15.25 -5.69
C VAL A 182 -13.24 -14.25 -4.82
N LEU A 183 -13.43 -13.02 -5.29
CA LEU A 183 -13.99 -11.95 -4.47
C LEU A 183 -15.49 -11.77 -4.75
N ASP A 184 -16.23 -11.43 -3.70
CA ASP A 184 -17.63 -11.00 -3.84
C ASP A 184 -17.69 -9.70 -4.65
N LYS A 185 -18.41 -9.72 -5.77
CA LYS A 185 -18.56 -8.60 -6.71
C LYS A 185 -19.20 -7.36 -6.09
N ASN A 186 -19.96 -7.53 -5.01
CA ASN A 186 -20.60 -6.43 -4.29
C ASN A 186 -19.70 -5.84 -3.17
N SER A 187 -18.52 -6.41 -2.96
CA SER A 187 -17.62 -5.95 -1.90
C SER A 187 -16.77 -4.75 -2.34
N VAL A 188 -16.51 -3.84 -1.40
CA VAL A 188 -15.55 -2.73 -1.55
C VAL A 188 -14.15 -3.24 -1.95
N LYS A 189 -13.80 -4.44 -1.47
CA LYS A 189 -12.54 -5.12 -1.78
C LYS A 189 -12.45 -5.48 -3.26
N TYR A 190 -13.51 -6.03 -3.85
CA TYR A 190 -13.57 -6.33 -5.28
C TYR A 190 -13.49 -5.06 -6.12
N GLU A 191 -14.29 -4.04 -5.82
CA GLU A 191 -14.28 -2.76 -6.54
C GLU A 191 -12.84 -2.18 -6.57
N TYR A 192 -12.19 -2.14 -5.41
CA TYR A 192 -10.83 -1.65 -5.29
C TYR A 192 -9.81 -2.53 -6.04
N ALA A 193 -9.88 -3.86 -5.87
CA ALA A 193 -8.97 -4.80 -6.51
C ALA A 193 -9.07 -4.75 -8.04
N MET A 194 -10.27 -4.54 -8.61
CA MET A 194 -10.45 -4.45 -10.05
C MET A 194 -9.86 -3.15 -10.65
N LYS A 195 -9.89 -2.05 -9.90
CA LYS A 195 -9.27 -0.78 -10.29
C LYS A 195 -7.75 -0.75 -10.02
N HIS A 196 -7.31 -1.35 -8.92
CA HIS A 196 -5.97 -1.24 -8.37
C HIS A 196 -5.34 -2.61 -8.04
N CYS A 197 -5.39 -3.53 -9.01
CA CYS A 197 -5.15 -4.97 -8.82
C CYS A 197 -3.81 -5.38 -8.19
N ILE A 198 -2.76 -4.59 -8.37
CA ILE A 198 -1.46 -4.82 -7.73
C ILE A 198 -1.33 -3.98 -6.45
N HIS A 199 -1.89 -2.76 -6.42
CA HIS A 199 -1.71 -1.86 -5.29
C HIS A 199 -2.42 -2.34 -4.04
N ILE A 200 -3.52 -3.10 -4.18
CA ILE A 200 -4.18 -3.75 -3.05
C ILE A 200 -3.22 -4.61 -2.20
N TRP A 201 -2.18 -5.20 -2.79
CA TRP A 201 -1.18 -5.95 -2.03
C TRP A 201 -0.33 -5.09 -1.10
N ARG A 202 -0.12 -3.81 -1.44
CA ARG A 202 0.49 -2.84 -0.51
C ARG A 202 -0.44 -2.56 0.67
N HIS A 203 -1.76 -2.48 0.45
CA HIS A 203 -2.75 -2.39 1.53
C HIS A 203 -2.72 -3.64 2.42
N THR A 204 -2.69 -4.82 1.80
CA THR A 204 -2.59 -6.11 2.49
C THR A 204 -1.33 -6.21 3.36
N ALA A 205 -0.16 -5.87 2.80
CA ALA A 205 1.10 -5.85 3.53
C ALA A 205 1.04 -4.90 4.74
N ALA A 206 0.60 -3.66 4.52
CA ALA A 206 0.54 -2.63 5.55
C ALA A 206 -0.40 -3.00 6.69
N MET A 207 -1.62 -3.44 6.37
CA MET A 207 -2.59 -3.88 7.38
C MET A 207 -2.08 -5.09 8.17
N THR A 208 -1.59 -6.12 7.48
CA THR A 208 -1.10 -7.33 8.16
C THR A 208 0.05 -7.03 9.10
N LEU A 209 1.01 -6.20 8.68
CA LEU A 209 2.14 -5.81 9.51
C LEU A 209 1.72 -4.91 10.68
N LEU A 210 0.74 -4.01 10.48
CA LEU A 210 0.18 -3.21 11.58
C LEU A 210 -0.48 -4.11 12.63
N HIS A 211 -1.21 -5.13 12.23
CA HIS A 211 -1.77 -6.08 13.19
C HIS A 211 -0.68 -6.84 13.95
N ALA A 212 0.38 -7.28 13.26
CA ALA A 212 1.50 -8.03 13.83
C ALA A 212 2.41 -7.22 14.77
N THR A 213 2.42 -5.89 14.64
CA THR A 213 3.33 -4.98 15.37
C THR A 213 2.61 -4.09 16.37
N ASP A 214 1.37 -4.43 16.75
CA ASP A 214 0.54 -3.61 17.62
C ASP A 214 0.35 -2.17 17.15
N TRP A 215 0.14 -2.02 15.84
CA TRP A 215 -0.09 -0.73 15.21
C TRP A 215 1.11 0.22 15.33
N ASN A 216 2.33 -0.31 15.39
CA ASN A 216 3.55 0.50 15.35
C ASN A 216 3.75 1.11 13.95
N ILE A 217 3.11 2.26 13.72
CA ILE A 217 3.11 3.01 12.45
C ILE A 217 4.53 3.31 11.99
N GLY A 218 5.44 3.69 12.89
CA GLY A 218 6.83 4.01 12.57
C GLY A 218 7.58 2.80 12.03
N LEU A 219 7.49 1.67 12.72
CA LEU A 219 8.12 0.43 12.28
C LEU A 219 7.58 -0.05 10.93
N VAL A 220 6.26 -0.01 10.73
CA VAL A 220 5.65 -0.39 9.45
C VAL A 220 6.07 0.55 8.32
N ALA A 221 6.20 1.86 8.62
CA ALA A 221 6.66 2.85 7.64
C ALA A 221 8.10 2.57 7.18
N GLU A 222 9.01 2.27 8.11
CA GLU A 222 10.40 1.93 7.80
C GLU A 222 10.50 0.62 7.00
N ILE A 223 9.82 -0.45 7.44
CA ILE A 223 9.91 -1.77 6.78
C ILE A 223 9.30 -1.76 5.37
N LEU A 224 8.13 -1.14 5.17
CA LEU A 224 7.40 -1.20 3.88
C LEU A 224 7.69 -0.01 2.95
N GLY A 225 8.55 0.92 3.39
CA GLY A 225 8.95 2.09 2.62
C GLY A 225 7.84 3.13 2.46
N TRP A 226 7.42 3.73 3.57
CA TRP A 226 6.56 4.91 3.62
C TRP A 226 7.39 6.12 4.05
N GLU A 227 7.59 7.07 3.13
CA GLU A 227 8.37 8.28 3.38
C GLU A 227 7.81 9.17 4.50
N ASN A 228 6.49 9.19 4.64
CA ASN A 228 5.82 9.93 5.68
C ASN A 228 4.86 9.01 6.44
N PRO A 229 5.18 8.65 7.70
CA PRO A 229 4.31 7.84 8.55
C PRO A 229 2.89 8.41 8.73
N GLU A 230 2.71 9.73 8.62
CA GLU A 230 1.39 10.38 8.67
C GLU A 230 0.47 9.87 7.55
N ILE A 231 1.01 9.56 6.36
CA ILE A 231 0.21 9.00 5.26
C ILE A 231 -0.28 7.61 5.65
N LEU A 232 0.59 6.77 6.23
CA LEU A 232 0.21 5.44 6.70
C LEU A 232 -0.89 5.55 7.78
N PHE A 233 -0.75 6.47 8.72
CA PHE A 233 -1.76 6.75 9.75
C PHE A 233 -3.09 7.24 9.16
N GLN A 234 -3.06 8.15 8.19
CA GLN A 234 -4.27 8.66 7.53
C GLN A 234 -5.02 7.59 6.72
N VAL A 235 -4.32 6.57 6.24
CA VAL A 235 -4.86 5.51 5.39
C VAL A 235 -5.31 4.30 6.21
N TYR A 236 -4.51 3.88 7.21
CA TYR A 236 -4.70 2.63 7.97
C TYR A 236 -4.66 2.81 9.49
N GLY A 237 -4.47 4.02 10.02
CA GLY A 237 -4.30 4.29 11.45
C GLY A 237 -5.52 4.01 12.33
N ARG A 238 -6.65 3.59 11.74
CA ARG A 238 -7.85 3.19 12.48
C ARG A 238 -7.70 1.78 13.03
N MET A 239 -7.16 1.67 14.24
CA MET A 239 -7.11 0.41 14.96
C MET A 239 -8.52 -0.17 15.19
N PRO A 240 -8.72 -1.49 15.01
CA PRO A 240 -10.00 -2.15 15.28
C PRO A 240 -10.47 -1.92 16.73
N PRO A 241 -11.79 -1.76 16.98
CA PRO A 241 -12.33 -1.59 18.33
C PRO A 241 -11.94 -2.71 19.29
N GLU A 242 -11.91 -3.96 18.82
CA GLU A 242 -11.61 -5.15 19.61
C GLU A 242 -10.21 -5.07 20.22
N LYS A 243 -9.24 -4.57 19.45
CA LYS A 243 -7.87 -4.38 19.93
C LYS A 243 -7.78 -3.27 20.97
N LYS A 244 -8.54 -2.18 20.82
CA LYS A 244 -8.61 -1.11 21.82
C LYS A 244 -9.23 -1.61 23.12
N ILE A 245 -10.31 -2.37 23.02
CA ILE A 245 -10.99 -3.00 24.16
C ILE A 245 -10.02 -3.97 24.84
N ALA A 246 -9.34 -4.84 24.09
CA ALA A 246 -8.40 -5.80 24.65
C ALA A 246 -7.30 -5.11 25.48
N VAL A 247 -6.75 -3.99 25.00
CA VAL A 247 -5.76 -3.20 25.75
C VAL A 247 -6.36 -2.60 27.03
N VAL A 248 -7.54 -1.96 26.94
CA VAL A 248 -8.17 -1.29 28.09
C VAL A 248 -8.64 -2.28 29.16
N TYR A 249 -9.16 -3.43 28.74
CA TYR A 249 -9.71 -4.46 29.60
C TYR A 249 -8.68 -5.53 29.97
N ASN A 250 -7.42 -5.38 29.54
CA ASN A 250 -6.34 -6.35 29.75
C ASN A 250 -6.71 -7.78 29.32
N VAL A 251 -7.43 -7.89 28.19
CA VAL A 251 -7.78 -9.17 27.56
C VAL A 251 -6.69 -9.52 26.57
N GLU A 252 -6.25 -10.79 26.57
CA GLU A 252 -5.27 -11.27 25.60
C GLU A 252 -5.84 -11.15 24.17
N TYR A 253 -5.11 -10.42 23.32
CA TYR A 253 -5.41 -10.30 21.90
C TYR A 253 -4.33 -11.04 21.13
N GLU A 254 -4.68 -12.17 20.52
CA GLU A 254 -3.73 -12.93 19.71
C GLU A 254 -3.21 -12.06 18.56
N LYS A 255 -1.89 -11.85 18.54
CA LYS A 255 -1.24 -11.05 17.51
C LYS A 255 -1.05 -11.92 16.28
N PRO A 256 -1.66 -11.58 15.13
CA PRO A 256 -1.44 -12.34 13.91
C PRO A 256 0.01 -12.17 13.46
N LYS A 257 0.55 -13.21 12.81
CA LYS A 257 1.91 -13.16 12.27
C LYS A 257 1.94 -12.40 10.96
N PHE A 258 3.06 -11.75 10.66
CA PHE A 258 3.32 -11.21 9.33
C PHE A 258 3.80 -12.30 8.37
N GLU A 259 2.89 -13.24 8.06
CA GLU A 259 3.08 -14.31 7.08
C GLU A 259 2.01 -14.21 5.99
N PHE A 260 2.33 -14.73 4.80
CA PHE A 260 1.38 -14.78 3.68
C PHE A 260 0.11 -15.56 4.04
N VAL A 261 0.28 -16.67 4.75
CA VAL A 261 -0.76 -17.47 5.44
C VAL A 261 -0.14 -18.07 6.70
N TYR A 262 -0.93 -18.32 7.75
CA TYR A 262 -0.49 -18.98 8.99
C TYR A 262 -1.63 -19.78 9.64
N GLY A 263 -1.29 -20.63 10.59
CA GLY A 263 -2.27 -21.39 11.38
C GLY A 263 -3.04 -22.38 10.52
N LYS A 264 -4.38 -22.36 10.57
CA LYS A 264 -5.22 -23.27 9.77
C LYS A 264 -5.03 -23.09 8.26
N TRP A 265 -4.71 -21.87 7.81
CA TRP A 265 -4.55 -21.56 6.39
C TRP A 265 -3.22 -22.04 5.84
N GLU A 266 -2.16 -22.04 6.66
CA GLU A 266 -0.87 -22.61 6.31
C GLU A 266 -0.98 -24.13 6.12
N LYS A 267 -1.65 -24.83 7.04
CA LYS A 267 -1.93 -26.28 6.90
C LYS A 267 -2.63 -26.58 5.57
N LYS A 268 -3.71 -25.85 5.28
CA LYS A 268 -4.45 -25.99 4.01
C LYS A 268 -3.59 -25.65 2.79
N ALA A 269 -2.73 -24.63 2.88
CA ALA A 269 -1.85 -24.25 1.78
C ALA A 269 -0.79 -25.32 1.47
N VAL A 270 -0.28 -26.00 2.50
CA VAL A 270 0.63 -27.15 2.36
C VAL A 270 -0.09 -28.34 1.72
N GLU A 271 -1.30 -28.67 2.18
CA GLU A 271 -2.12 -29.75 1.59
C GLU A 271 -2.44 -29.51 0.11
N LEU A 272 -2.67 -28.26 -0.27
CA LEU A 272 -2.92 -27.86 -1.67
C LEU A 272 -1.62 -27.69 -2.48
N CYS A 273 -0.44 -27.92 -1.89
CA CYS A 273 0.88 -27.67 -2.47
C CYS A 273 0.99 -26.26 -3.07
N ILE A 274 0.48 -25.25 -2.35
CA ILE A 274 0.52 -23.83 -2.73
C ILE A 274 1.78 -23.17 -2.18
N ILE A 275 2.17 -23.51 -0.95
CA ILE A 275 3.39 -23.06 -0.27
C ILE A 275 4.31 -24.24 0.05
#